data_AF-A0A2S7YMG4-F1
#
_entry.id   AF-A0A2S7YMG4-F1
#
_cell.length_a   1.000
_cell.length_b   1.000
_cell.length_c   1.000
_cell.angle_alpha   90.00
_cell.angle_beta   90.00
_cell.angle_gamma   90.00
#
_symmetry.space_group_name_H-M   'P 1'
#
loop_
_entity.id
_entity.type
_entity.pdbx_description
1 polymer ?
#
loop_
_entity_poly.entity_id
_entity_poly.type
_entity_poly.pdbx_seq_one_letter_code
_entity_poly.pdbx_strand_id
1 'polypeptide(L)'
;MLFSKLALLAGAVGVAAHVAPLAKSPVGSADAVDMASECRLPPALDPYRDGLPPSSRPWGGRNALLLQVKRLQALIRVPSVCYDNLGPIGKDERWKPFDELHRVIWEMYPEIPQSQHLSLQPCQLHNDLGIAHP
;
A
#
# COMPACT_ATOMS: atom_id res chain seq x y z
N MET A 1 28.29 11.92 -70.11
CA MET A 1 27.20 12.83 -69.72
C MET A 1 26.50 12.21 -68.52
N LEU A 2 26.68 12.83 -67.35
CA LEU A 2 26.21 12.34 -66.05
C LEU A 2 24.71 12.62 -65.90
N PHE A 3 23.91 11.60 -65.53
CA PHE A 3 22.57 11.83 -65.01
C PHE A 3 22.54 11.58 -63.50
N SER A 4 22.13 12.65 -62.83
CA SER A 4 22.19 12.94 -61.41
C SER A 4 21.16 12.13 -60.63
N LYS A 5 21.58 11.50 -59.53
CA LYS A 5 20.70 10.85 -58.54
C LYS A 5 20.34 11.88 -57.47
N LEU A 6 19.08 12.34 -57.44
CA LEU A 6 18.55 13.06 -56.29
C LEU A 6 18.08 12.05 -55.23
N ALA A 7 18.78 12.00 -54.10
CA ALA A 7 18.34 11.31 -52.91
C ALA A 7 17.78 12.35 -51.91
N LEU A 8 16.60 12.04 -51.36
CA LEU A 8 15.92 12.80 -50.30
C LEU A 8 16.82 12.99 -49.06
N LEU A 9 16.96 14.23 -48.59
CA LEU A 9 17.48 14.53 -47.26
C LEU A 9 16.31 14.55 -46.26
N ALA A 10 16.19 13.49 -45.45
CA ALA A 10 15.33 13.47 -44.28
C ALA A 10 16.06 14.20 -43.13
N GLY A 11 15.46 15.29 -42.63
CA GLY A 11 15.95 16.01 -41.46
C GLY A 11 15.70 15.24 -40.17
N ALA A 12 16.73 15.06 -39.36
CA ALA A 12 16.61 14.62 -37.97
C ALA A 12 17.21 15.70 -37.07
N VAL A 13 16.33 16.41 -36.34
CA VAL A 13 16.69 17.30 -35.23
C VAL A 13 16.98 16.40 -34.04
N GLY A 14 18.28 16.21 -33.73
CA GLY A 14 18.71 15.50 -32.53
C GLY A 14 18.85 16.46 -31.35
N VAL A 15 17.97 16.36 -30.36
CA VAL A 15 18.13 17.01 -29.06
C VAL A 15 19.07 16.14 -28.22
N ALA A 16 20.31 16.61 -28.00
CA ALA A 16 21.26 15.94 -27.12
C ALA A 16 20.88 16.22 -25.65
N ALA A 17 20.28 15.25 -24.96
CA ALA A 17 20.11 15.28 -23.52
C ALA A 17 21.43 14.87 -22.84
N HIS A 18 22.09 15.82 -22.19
CA HIS A 18 23.29 15.59 -21.39
C HIS A 18 22.89 14.89 -20.08
N VAL A 19 23.22 13.61 -19.94
CA VAL A 19 23.08 12.90 -18.66
C VAL A 19 24.41 13.03 -17.92
N ALA A 20 24.47 13.90 -16.91
CA ALA A 20 25.61 13.96 -15.99
C ALA A 20 25.56 12.73 -15.04
N PRO A 21 26.69 12.08 -14.73
CA PRO A 21 26.71 10.95 -13.82
C PRO A 21 26.58 11.43 -12.37
N LEU A 22 25.62 10.87 -11.63
CA LEU A 22 25.41 11.11 -10.21
C LEU A 22 26.60 10.54 -9.42
N ALA A 23 27.43 11.41 -8.86
CA ALA A 23 28.45 11.04 -7.90
C ALA A 23 27.79 10.46 -6.63
N LYS A 24 28.16 9.23 -6.26
CA LYS A 24 27.83 8.65 -4.95
C LYS A 24 28.74 9.27 -3.90
N SER A 25 28.17 10.06 -2.98
CA SER A 25 28.85 10.43 -1.73
C SER A 25 28.40 9.49 -0.59
N PRO A 26 29.32 9.10 0.32
CA PRO A 26 29.03 8.15 1.38
C PRO A 26 28.27 8.81 2.54
N VAL A 27 27.45 7.99 3.19
CA VAL A 27 26.59 8.31 4.35
C VAL A 27 27.43 8.68 5.56
N GLY A 28 27.13 9.83 6.19
CA GLY A 28 27.56 10.15 7.55
C GLY A 28 27.47 11.63 7.91
N SER A 29 26.32 12.09 8.42
CA SER A 29 26.20 12.90 9.65
C SER A 29 24.72 13.21 9.87
N ALA A 30 24.22 12.93 11.08
CA ALA A 30 22.91 13.36 11.52
C ALA A 30 22.99 14.86 11.84
N ASP A 31 22.16 15.69 11.21
CA ASP A 31 21.75 16.99 11.75
C ASP A 31 20.53 17.57 10.99
N ALA A 32 19.72 18.31 11.74
CA ALA A 32 18.46 19.02 11.39
C ALA A 32 17.21 18.13 11.18
N VAL A 33 16.33 18.13 12.19
CA VAL A 33 14.94 17.66 12.07
C VAL A 33 14.15 18.73 11.31
N ASP A 34 14.12 18.56 9.99
CA ASP A 34 13.25 19.27 9.05
C ASP A 34 11.81 18.77 9.25
N MET A 35 10.82 19.64 9.44
CA MET A 35 9.41 19.21 9.60
C MET A 35 8.83 18.50 8.35
N ALA A 36 9.55 18.46 7.23
CA ALA A 36 9.27 17.53 6.12
C ALA A 36 9.79 16.09 6.38
N SER A 37 10.41 15.81 7.52
CA SER A 37 10.94 14.50 7.91
C SER A 37 9.91 13.60 8.59
N GLU A 38 8.83 14.14 9.16
CA GLU A 38 7.81 13.31 9.83
C GLU A 38 6.94 12.52 8.85
N CYS A 39 6.88 12.95 7.59
CA CYS A 39 6.13 12.28 6.53
C CYS A 39 7.02 11.56 5.52
N ARG A 40 8.33 11.44 5.77
CA ARG A 40 9.24 10.76 4.85
C ARG A 40 9.03 9.25 5.00
N LEU A 41 8.16 8.70 4.14
CA LEU A 41 7.95 7.27 4.07
C LEU A 41 9.30 6.56 3.96
N PRO A 42 9.53 5.48 4.73
CA PRO A 42 10.75 4.70 4.57
C PRO A 42 10.87 4.24 3.13
N PRO A 43 12.10 4.06 2.61
CA PRO A 43 12.30 3.51 1.28
C PRO A 43 11.54 2.18 1.15
N ALA A 44 11.02 1.92 -0.05
CA ALA A 44 10.29 0.68 -0.33
C ALA A 44 11.13 -0.52 0.11
N LEU A 45 10.55 -1.36 0.97
CA LEU A 45 11.18 -2.59 1.41
C LEU A 45 11.23 -3.56 0.23
N ASP A 46 12.40 -4.21 0.02
CA ASP A 46 12.55 -5.30 -0.92
C ASP A 46 11.87 -6.56 -0.34
N PRO A 47 10.72 -7.01 -0.89
CA PRO A 47 9.98 -8.13 -0.34
C PRO A 47 10.67 -9.47 -0.56
N TYR A 48 11.77 -9.54 -1.31
CA TYR A 48 12.51 -10.79 -1.55
C TYR A 48 13.50 -11.13 -0.44
N ARG A 49 13.79 -10.19 0.46
CA ARG A 49 14.83 -10.32 1.50
C ARG A 49 14.29 -10.45 2.91
N ASP A 50 12.98 -10.61 3.07
CA ASP A 50 12.33 -10.75 4.37
C ASP A 50 12.45 -12.18 4.96
N GLY A 51 12.98 -13.14 4.19
CA GLY A 51 13.11 -14.54 4.59
C GLY A 51 11.79 -15.31 4.54
N LEU A 52 10.71 -14.70 4.08
CA LEU A 52 9.43 -15.36 3.91
C LEU A 52 9.37 -16.10 2.56
N PRO A 53 8.62 -17.22 2.48
CA PRO A 53 8.36 -17.87 1.20
C PRO A 53 7.68 -16.89 0.24
N PRO A 54 8.06 -16.88 -1.06
CA PRO A 54 7.43 -16.01 -2.03
C PRO A 54 5.94 -16.31 -2.10
N SER A 55 5.12 -15.25 -2.11
CA SER A 55 3.65 -15.30 -2.16
C SER A 55 3.10 -16.10 -3.36
N SER A 56 3.87 -16.17 -4.44
CA SER A 56 3.57 -16.99 -5.62
C SER A 56 3.43 -18.48 -5.31
N ARG A 57 4.08 -18.98 -4.25
CA ARG A 57 4.01 -20.39 -3.86
C ARG A 57 2.65 -20.76 -3.23
N PRO A 58 2.17 -20.11 -2.15
CA PRO A 58 0.85 -20.42 -1.58
C PRO A 58 -0.32 -19.82 -2.40
N TRP A 59 -0.11 -18.72 -3.12
CA TRP A 59 -1.20 -17.96 -3.72
C TRP A 59 -1.13 -17.77 -5.24
N GLY A 60 -0.09 -18.26 -5.92
CA GLY A 60 0.09 -18.05 -7.37
C GLY A 60 -0.72 -18.99 -8.27
N GLY A 61 -1.33 -20.03 -7.73
CA GLY A 61 -2.12 -20.99 -8.51
C GLY A 61 -3.51 -20.46 -8.91
N ARG A 62 -4.05 -20.95 -10.04
CA ARG A 62 -5.40 -20.57 -10.53
C ARG A 62 -6.50 -20.78 -9.47
N ASN A 63 -6.44 -21.87 -8.71
CA ASN A 63 -7.41 -22.14 -7.64
C ASN A 63 -7.30 -21.12 -6.51
N ALA A 64 -6.09 -20.75 -6.12
CA ALA A 64 -5.87 -19.73 -5.09
C ALA A 64 -6.37 -18.35 -5.56
N LEU A 65 -6.16 -18.01 -6.83
CA LEU A 65 -6.72 -16.80 -7.43
C LEU A 65 -8.25 -16.81 -7.41
N LEU A 66 -8.89 -17.88 -7.89
CA LEU A 66 -10.36 -18.00 -7.90
C LEU A 66 -10.95 -17.93 -6.49
N LEU A 67 -10.28 -18.54 -5.50
CA LEU A 67 -10.69 -18.47 -4.10
C LEU A 67 -10.59 -17.04 -3.56
N GLN A 68 -9.50 -16.33 -3.85
CA GLN A 68 -9.34 -14.91 -3.45
C GLN A 68 -10.40 -14.02 -4.09
N VAL A 69 -10.67 -14.20 -5.39
CA VAL A 69 -11.76 -13.47 -6.07
C VAL A 69 -13.09 -13.74 -5.41
N LYS A 70 -13.41 -15.01 -5.11
CA LYS A 70 -14.66 -15.38 -4.42
C LYS A 70 -14.78 -14.70 -3.06
N ARG A 71 -13.71 -14.74 -2.25
CA ARG A 71 -13.64 -14.11 -0.92
C ARG A 71 -13.84 -12.60 -1.00
N LEU A 72 -13.09 -11.93 -1.86
CA LEU A 72 -13.17 -10.48 -2.04
C LEU A 72 -14.55 -10.05 -2.55
N GLN A 73 -15.12 -10.76 -3.52
CA GLN A 73 -16.46 -10.48 -4.02
C GLN A 73 -17.55 -10.62 -2.95
N ALA A 74 -17.40 -11.57 -2.01
CA ALA A 74 -18.35 -11.71 -0.91
C ALA A 74 -18.31 -10.48 0.01
N LEU A 75 -17.11 -9.98 0.34
CA LEU A 75 -16.95 -8.79 1.18
C LEU A 75 -17.47 -7.52 0.51
N ILE A 76 -17.14 -7.29 -0.77
CA ILE A 76 -17.56 -6.08 -1.51
C ILE A 76 -19.09 -5.98 -1.63
N ARG A 77 -19.80 -7.10 -1.63
CA ARG A 77 -21.28 -7.11 -1.70
C ARG A 77 -21.95 -6.64 -0.42
N VAL A 78 -21.23 -6.59 0.70
CA VAL A 78 -21.77 -6.06 1.96
C VAL A 78 -21.76 -4.53 1.88
N PRO A 79 -22.90 -3.84 2.07
CA PRO A 79 -22.99 -2.39 1.97
C PRO A 79 -22.44 -1.70 3.23
N SER A 80 -21.17 -1.95 3.56
CA SER A 80 -20.49 -1.48 4.79
C SER A 80 -20.04 -0.02 4.70
N VAL A 81 -20.97 0.90 4.42
CA VAL A 81 -20.69 2.34 4.37
C VAL A 81 -20.54 2.89 5.79
N CYS A 82 -19.42 3.57 6.07
CA CYS A 82 -19.18 4.26 7.32
C CYS A 82 -19.52 5.75 7.18
N TYR A 83 -20.17 6.33 8.18
CA TYR A 83 -20.50 7.76 8.22
C TYR A 83 -19.79 8.43 9.39
N ASP A 84 -19.34 9.67 9.22
CA ASP A 84 -18.64 10.42 10.29
C ASP A 84 -19.53 10.75 11.49
N ASN A 85 -20.86 10.71 11.31
CA ASN A 85 -21.84 11.03 12.34
C ASN A 85 -22.65 9.80 12.81
N LEU A 86 -22.02 8.63 12.84
CA LEU A 86 -22.66 7.43 13.39
C LEU A 86 -23.02 7.63 14.86
N GLY A 87 -24.22 7.19 15.24
CA GLY A 87 -24.63 7.11 16.63
C GLY A 87 -23.91 5.99 17.38
N PRO A 88 -24.25 5.75 18.67
CA PRO A 88 -23.62 4.70 19.44
C PRO A 88 -23.78 3.30 18.80
N ILE A 89 -22.76 2.46 18.95
CA ILE A 89 -22.76 1.07 18.50
C ILE A 89 -23.94 0.31 19.11
N GLY A 90 -24.62 -0.51 18.30
CA GLY A 90 -25.79 -1.28 18.71
C GLY A 90 -27.08 -0.46 18.88
N LYS A 91 -27.03 0.87 18.74
CA LYS A 91 -28.22 1.74 18.75
C LYS A 91 -28.54 2.30 17.37
N ASP A 92 -27.52 2.68 16.62
CA ASP A 92 -27.69 3.18 15.26
C ASP A 92 -27.73 2.02 14.26
N GLU A 93 -28.84 1.90 13.52
CA GLU A 93 -29.02 0.82 12.55
C GLU A 93 -28.00 0.83 11.42
N ARG A 94 -27.35 1.98 11.17
CA ARG A 94 -26.28 2.09 10.19
C ARG A 94 -25.04 1.26 10.55
N TRP A 95 -24.95 0.73 11.78
CA TRP A 95 -23.94 -0.25 12.17
C TRP A 95 -24.23 -1.67 11.67
N LYS A 96 -25.50 -2.02 11.36
CA LYS A 96 -25.89 -3.41 10.98
C LYS A 96 -25.09 -3.99 9.80
N PRO A 97 -24.72 -3.23 8.75
CA PRO A 97 -23.87 -3.77 7.69
C PRO A 97 -22.51 -4.31 8.16
N PHE A 98 -21.99 -3.82 9.29
CA PHE A 98 -20.71 -4.29 9.84
C PHE A 98 -20.84 -5.63 10.56
N ASP A 99 -22.01 -5.94 11.15
CA ASP A 99 -22.29 -7.27 11.69
C ASP A 99 -22.29 -8.31 10.57
N GLU A 100 -22.93 -7.98 9.45
CA GLU A 100 -22.94 -8.81 8.25
C GLU A 100 -21.55 -8.94 7.64
N LEU A 101 -20.79 -7.84 7.56
CA LEU A 101 -19.39 -7.87 7.10
C LEU A 101 -18.56 -8.81 7.96
N HIS A 102 -18.71 -8.72 9.28
CA HIS A 102 -18.01 -9.59 10.22
C HIS A 102 -18.38 -11.07 10.00
N ARG A 103 -19.67 -11.37 9.84
CA ARG A 103 -20.14 -12.73 9.52
C ARG A 103 -19.51 -13.27 8.23
N VAL A 104 -19.52 -12.47 7.16
CA VAL A 104 -18.92 -12.87 5.87
C VAL A 104 -17.41 -13.08 6.00
N ILE A 105 -16.70 -12.27 6.78
CA ILE A 105 -15.27 -12.49 7.05
C ILE A 105 -15.06 -13.83 7.74
N TRP A 106 -15.83 -14.14 8.79
CA TRP A 106 -15.75 -15.41 9.52
C TRP A 106 -15.98 -16.63 8.62
N GLU A 107 -16.99 -16.56 7.75
CA GLU A 107 -17.32 -17.65 6.82
C GLU A 107 -16.25 -17.82 5.74
N MET A 108 -15.72 -16.72 5.22
CA MET A 108 -14.76 -16.74 4.10
C MET A 108 -13.32 -17.03 4.56
N TYR A 109 -12.99 -16.72 5.82
CA TYR A 109 -11.65 -16.82 6.41
C TYR A 109 -11.65 -17.49 7.80
N PRO A 110 -11.96 -18.80 7.88
CA PRO A 110 -12.15 -19.51 9.14
C PRO A 110 -10.89 -19.64 10.02
N GLU A 111 -9.71 -19.35 9.48
CA GLU A 111 -8.43 -19.36 10.23
C GLU A 111 -8.16 -18.02 10.97
N ILE A 112 -8.80 -16.92 10.58
CA ILE A 112 -8.71 -15.62 11.28
C ILE A 112 -9.30 -15.67 12.70
N PRO A 113 -10.45 -16.32 12.95
CA PRO A 113 -10.99 -16.58 14.28
C PRO A 113 -10.01 -17.08 15.33
N GLN A 114 -9.11 -18.00 14.96
CA GLN A 114 -8.17 -18.61 15.90
C GLN A 114 -7.10 -17.62 16.37
N SER A 115 -6.80 -16.61 15.55
CA SER A 115 -5.77 -15.60 15.80
C SER A 115 -6.32 -14.33 16.46
N GLN A 116 -7.60 -14.27 16.88
CA GLN A 116 -8.13 -13.17 17.69
C GLN A 116 -7.65 -13.18 19.16
N HIS A 117 -6.79 -14.14 19.52
CA HIS A 117 -5.87 -14.00 20.66
C HIS A 117 -4.51 -13.39 20.24
N LEU A 118 -4.41 -12.68 19.11
CA LEU A 118 -3.37 -11.67 19.01
C LEU A 118 -3.83 -10.52 19.90
N SER A 119 -3.16 -10.38 21.04
CA SER A 119 -3.21 -9.16 21.83
C SER A 119 -3.05 -7.98 20.87
N LEU A 120 -4.14 -7.28 20.59
CA LEU A 120 -4.07 -5.89 20.17
C LEU A 120 -3.46 -5.17 21.37
N GLN A 121 -2.13 -5.22 21.50
CA GLN A 121 -1.44 -4.22 22.27
C GLN A 121 -1.88 -2.91 21.63
N PRO A 122 -2.52 -1.99 22.40
CA PRO A 122 -2.80 -0.68 21.87
C PRO A 122 -1.48 -0.17 21.32
N CYS A 123 -1.46 0.29 20.06
CA CYS A 123 -0.39 1.15 19.61
C CYS A 123 -0.34 2.27 20.65
N GLN A 124 0.66 2.23 21.53
CA GLN A 124 0.92 3.33 22.42
C GLN A 124 1.33 4.47 21.50
N LEU A 125 0.37 5.30 21.13
CA LEU A 125 0.66 6.67 20.75
C LEU A 125 1.40 7.22 21.97
N HIS A 126 2.72 7.32 21.89
CA HIS A 126 3.49 8.03 22.89
C HIS A 126 2.92 9.46 22.90
N ASN A 127 2.22 9.79 23.99
CA ASN A 127 1.82 11.14 24.31
C ASN A 127 3.08 11.92 24.69
N ASP A 128 3.92 12.24 23.69
CA ASP A 128 5.01 13.20 23.81
C ASP A 128 4.58 14.59 23.32
N LEU A 129 3.28 14.90 23.45
CA LEU A 129 2.81 16.27 23.45
C LEU A 129 2.48 16.65 24.89
N GLY A 130 3.51 17.17 25.57
CA GLY A 130 3.38 17.91 26.80
C GLY A 130 2.48 19.13 26.58
N ILE A 131 1.18 18.93 26.75
CA ILE A 131 0.23 20.02 26.91
C ILE A 131 0.28 20.40 28.39
N ALA A 132 1.07 21.42 28.69
CA ALA A 132 0.94 22.16 29.93
C ALA A 132 -0.47 22.78 29.96
N HIS A 133 -1.28 22.36 30.92
CA HIS A 133 -2.49 23.09 31.29
C HIS A 133 -2.14 24.16 32.33
N PRO A 134 -2.80 25.34 32.28
CA PRO A 134 -2.56 26.47 33.17
C PRO A 134 -2.91 26.19 34.63
#